data_AF-A0A2S9HZP3-F1
#
_entry.id   AF-A0A2S9HZP3-F1
#
_cell.length_a   1.000
_cell.length_b   1.000
_cell.length_c   1.000
_cell.angle_alpha   90.00
_cell.angle_beta   90.00
_cell.angle_gamma   90.00
#
_symmetry.space_group_name_H-M   'P 1'
#
loop_
_entity.id
_entity.type
_entity.pdbx_description
1 polymer ?
#
loop_
_entity_poly.entity_id
_entity_poly.type
_entity_poly.pdbx_seq_one_letter_code
_entity_poly.pdbx_strand_id
1 'polypeptide(L)'
;MGFFNRFFKKVEQVNNHEATLSELNEELYVESPIEEANSYWVSIAQNIIINAVKAADNNVERAFVLLNLKKSEASFDIFYQINGQLYFWDQLENENIKNRIQNELLPQASEVSNAVNQQFNEAEHPAISFAELQFEWETKAWFSHIIWEDDPAAQLPKTQMLNEWFNLIKKETKNKPLDSDTKFSWYPSNS
;
A
#
# COMPACT_ATOMS: atom_id res chain seq x y z
N MET A 1 -21.41 15.52 -17.74
CA MET A 1 -21.22 16.98 -17.96
C MET A 1 -19.74 17.28 -17.74
N GLY A 2 -19.07 17.98 -18.66
CA GLY A 2 -17.63 18.24 -18.58
C GLY A 2 -17.25 19.27 -17.51
N PHE A 3 -15.98 19.27 -17.09
CA PHE A 3 -15.38 20.18 -16.10
C PHE A 3 -15.80 21.64 -16.31
N PHE A 4 -15.62 22.16 -17.53
CA PHE A 4 -15.97 23.54 -17.86
C PHE A 4 -17.44 23.88 -17.62
N ASN A 5 -18.37 22.97 -17.92
CA ASN A 5 -19.80 23.22 -17.69
C ASN A 5 -20.16 23.22 -16.20
N ARG A 6 -19.48 22.42 -15.37
CA ARG A 6 -19.66 22.46 -13.89
C ARG A 6 -19.05 23.73 -13.31
N PHE A 7 -17.84 24.08 -13.72
CA PHE A 7 -17.15 25.28 -13.31
C PHE A 7 -17.94 26.55 -13.67
N PHE A 8 -18.36 26.72 -14.93
CA PHE A 8 -19.16 27.89 -15.34
C PHE A 8 -20.49 28.00 -14.59
N LYS A 9 -21.15 26.86 -14.33
CA LYS A 9 -22.37 26.83 -13.51
C LYS A 9 -22.11 27.24 -12.06
N LYS A 10 -20.99 26.82 -11.48
CA LYS A 10 -20.60 27.20 -10.11
C LYS A 10 -20.20 28.68 -10.02
N VAL A 11 -19.55 29.23 -11.05
CA VAL A 11 -19.26 30.68 -11.17
C VAL A 11 -20.56 31.49 -11.19
N GLU A 12 -21.55 31.04 -11.97
CA GLU A 12 -22.88 31.68 -12.04
C GLU A 12 -23.60 31.64 -10.68
N GLN A 13 -23.51 30.52 -9.96
CA GLN A 13 -24.04 30.38 -8.60
C GLN A 13 -23.36 31.32 -7.60
N VAL A 14 -22.05 31.51 -7.69
CA VAL A 14 -21.34 32.49 -6.84
C VAL A 14 -21.80 33.91 -7.14
N ASN A 15 -21.94 34.27 -8.41
CA ASN A 15 -22.43 35.60 -8.81
C ASN A 15 -23.87 35.86 -8.34
N ASN A 16 -24.70 34.81 -8.28
CA ASN A 16 -26.08 34.88 -7.80
C ASN A 16 -26.18 34.76 -6.27
N HIS A 17 -25.07 34.72 -5.53
CA HIS A 17 -25.01 34.48 -4.08
C HIS A 17 -25.61 33.12 -3.64
N GLU A 18 -25.71 32.17 -4.56
CA GLU A 18 -26.18 30.79 -4.34
C GLU A 18 -25.04 29.83 -3.97
N ALA A 19 -23.79 30.26 -4.14
CA ALA A 19 -22.58 29.56 -3.70
C ALA A 19 -21.54 30.57 -3.19
N THR A 20 -20.60 30.09 -2.40
CA THR A 20 -19.48 30.87 -1.86
C THR A 20 -18.27 30.79 -2.78
N LEU A 21 -17.38 31.78 -2.68
CA LEU A 21 -16.07 31.73 -3.35
C LEU A 21 -15.24 30.50 -2.94
N SER A 22 -15.44 29.97 -1.73
CA SER A 22 -14.80 28.72 -1.26
C SER A 22 -15.28 27.51 -2.06
N GLU A 23 -16.60 27.35 -2.23
CA GLU A 23 -17.18 26.24 -3.00
C GLU A 23 -16.88 26.32 -4.51
N LEU A 24 -16.61 27.52 -5.04
CA LEU A 24 -16.09 27.69 -6.40
C LEU A 24 -14.62 27.28 -6.49
N ASN A 25 -13.85 27.55 -5.45
CA ASN A 25 -12.44 27.15 -5.38
C ASN A 25 -12.30 25.62 -5.25
N GLU A 26 -13.26 24.95 -4.63
CA GLU A 26 -13.37 23.48 -4.58
C GLU A 26 -13.67 22.88 -5.98
N GLU A 27 -14.46 23.55 -6.83
CA GLU A 27 -14.65 23.13 -8.24
C GLU A 27 -13.44 23.44 -9.14
N LEU A 28 -12.54 24.31 -8.68
CA LEU A 28 -11.22 24.57 -9.28
C LEU A 28 -10.15 23.60 -8.80
N TYR A 29 -10.46 22.74 -7.83
CA TYR A 29 -9.52 21.76 -7.33
C TYR A 29 -9.24 20.74 -8.42
N VAL A 30 -8.08 20.91 -9.06
CA VAL A 30 -7.42 19.92 -9.89
C VAL A 30 -6.42 19.26 -8.96
N GLU A 31 -6.57 17.96 -8.71
CA GLU A 31 -5.57 17.21 -7.95
C GLU A 31 -4.20 17.46 -8.56
N SER A 32 -3.21 17.75 -7.72
CA SER A 32 -1.85 17.83 -8.19
C SER A 32 -1.41 16.46 -8.71
N PRO A 33 -0.49 16.38 -9.69
CA PRO A 33 0.00 15.08 -10.19
C PRO A 33 0.49 14.14 -9.09
N ILE A 34 1.05 14.70 -8.00
CA ILE A 34 1.50 13.93 -6.85
C ILE A 34 0.34 13.41 -5.99
N GLU A 35 -0.77 14.15 -5.85
CA GLU A 35 -1.97 13.67 -5.18
C GLU A 35 -2.63 12.55 -5.98
N GLU A 36 -2.69 12.67 -7.30
CA GLU A 36 -3.18 11.60 -8.19
C GLU A 36 -2.31 10.34 -8.06
N ALA A 37 -0.98 10.48 -8.08
CA ALA A 37 -0.05 9.37 -7.89
C ALA A 37 -0.20 8.70 -6.52
N ASN A 38 -0.39 9.48 -5.45
CA ASN A 38 -0.64 8.96 -4.11
C ASN A 38 -1.99 8.23 -4.01
N SER A 39 -3.06 8.78 -4.58
CA SER A 39 -4.38 8.14 -4.65
C SER A 39 -4.31 6.82 -5.42
N TYR A 40 -3.58 6.81 -6.53
CA TYR A 40 -3.31 5.60 -7.31
C TYR A 40 -2.56 4.55 -6.48
N TRP A 41 -1.49 4.94 -5.79
CA TRP A 41 -0.76 4.06 -4.88
C TRP A 41 -1.66 3.46 -3.80
N VAL A 42 -2.47 4.27 -3.11
CA VAL A 42 -3.38 3.82 -2.05
C VAL A 42 -4.32 2.73 -2.57
N SER A 43 -4.91 2.94 -3.76
CA SER A 43 -5.78 1.95 -4.41
C SER A 43 -5.05 0.64 -4.72
N ILE A 44 -3.84 0.72 -5.29
CA ILE A 44 -3.03 -0.46 -5.62
C ILE A 44 -2.59 -1.21 -4.35
N ALA A 45 -2.07 -0.50 -3.36
CA ALA A 45 -1.64 -1.06 -2.08
C ALA A 45 -2.79 -1.77 -1.37
N GLN A 46 -3.96 -1.14 -1.32
CA GLN A 46 -5.16 -1.72 -0.73
C GLN A 46 -5.59 -3.01 -1.46
N ASN A 47 -5.58 -3.01 -2.80
CA ASN A 47 -5.91 -4.20 -3.58
C ASN A 47 -4.93 -5.35 -3.31
N ILE A 48 -3.63 -5.07 -3.24
CA ILE A 48 -2.59 -6.08 -2.96
C ILE A 48 -2.82 -6.71 -1.59
N ILE A 49 -2.96 -5.91 -0.53
CA ILE A 49 -3.09 -6.44 0.83
C ILE A 49 -4.42 -7.19 1.03
N ILE A 50 -5.51 -6.71 0.42
CA ILE A 50 -6.79 -7.43 0.43
C ILE A 50 -6.67 -8.78 -0.29
N ASN A 51 -5.99 -8.83 -1.44
CA ASN A 51 -5.80 -10.07 -2.17
C ASN A 51 -4.88 -11.05 -1.40
N ALA A 52 -3.87 -10.55 -0.68
CA ALA A 52 -3.06 -11.36 0.22
C ALA A 52 -3.89 -12.00 1.34
N VAL A 53 -4.81 -11.26 1.94
CA VAL A 53 -5.72 -11.78 2.98
C VAL A 53 -6.71 -12.79 2.41
N LYS A 54 -7.31 -12.48 1.26
CA LYS A 54 -8.22 -13.40 0.55
C LYS A 54 -7.55 -14.69 0.13
N ALA A 55 -6.27 -14.65 -0.26
CA ALA A 55 -5.50 -15.82 -0.63
C ALA A 55 -5.34 -16.81 0.53
N ALA A 56 -5.32 -16.30 1.77
CA ALA A 56 -5.28 -17.09 2.99
C ALA A 56 -6.67 -17.48 3.53
N ASP A 57 -7.70 -17.45 2.66
CA ASP A 57 -9.10 -17.75 2.96
C ASP A 57 -9.66 -16.97 4.17
N ASN A 58 -9.12 -15.76 4.41
CA ASN A 58 -9.47 -14.92 5.55
C ASN A 58 -9.24 -15.58 6.93
N ASN A 59 -8.45 -16.65 7.00
CA ASN A 59 -8.17 -17.39 8.24
C ASN A 59 -6.87 -16.92 8.92
N VAL A 60 -6.55 -15.64 8.75
CA VAL A 60 -5.34 -15.02 9.27
C VAL A 60 -5.73 -13.93 10.24
N GLU A 61 -4.98 -13.82 11.34
CA GLU A 61 -5.15 -12.73 12.30
C GLU A 61 -4.63 -11.42 11.69
N ARG A 62 -3.48 -11.52 10.99
CA ARG A 62 -2.82 -10.39 10.32
C ARG A 62 -2.11 -10.85 9.06
N ALA A 63 -1.98 -9.94 8.11
CA ALA A 63 -1.19 -10.14 6.90
C ALA A 63 -0.18 -9.00 6.73
N PHE A 64 1.00 -9.36 6.22
CA PHE A 64 2.09 -8.44 5.97
C PHE A 64 2.65 -8.72 4.58
N VAL A 65 2.90 -7.65 3.82
CA VAL A 65 3.46 -7.75 2.47
C VAL A 65 4.58 -6.74 2.31
N LEU A 66 5.78 -7.22 1.98
CA LEU A 66 6.87 -6.38 1.52
C LEU A 66 6.82 -6.35 -0.01
N LEU A 67 6.72 -5.16 -0.59
CA LEU A 67 6.88 -4.95 -2.02
C LEU A 67 8.28 -4.43 -2.27
N ASN A 68 9.07 -5.14 -3.08
CA ASN A 68 10.20 -4.57 -3.79
C ASN A 68 9.67 -4.05 -5.13
N LEU A 69 9.71 -2.74 -5.34
CA LEU A 69 9.24 -2.09 -6.56
C LEU A 69 10.38 -1.52 -7.39
N LYS A 70 11.63 -1.81 -7.05
CA LYS A 70 12.78 -1.45 -7.86
C LYS A 70 12.69 -2.06 -9.25
N LYS A 71 13.13 -1.28 -10.24
CA LYS A 71 13.16 -1.70 -11.65
C LYS A 71 13.95 -3.00 -11.81
N SER A 72 13.36 -3.97 -12.52
CA SER A 72 13.94 -5.31 -12.79
C SER A 72 14.11 -6.24 -11.57
N GLU A 73 13.81 -5.79 -10.35
CA GLU A 73 13.89 -6.61 -9.12
C GLU A 73 12.51 -6.77 -8.45
N ALA A 74 11.45 -6.34 -9.14
CA ALA A 74 10.12 -6.27 -8.61
C ALA A 74 9.64 -7.63 -8.09
N SER A 75 9.26 -7.67 -6.81
CA SER A 75 8.83 -8.90 -6.14
C SER A 75 7.98 -8.58 -4.92
N PHE A 76 7.11 -9.52 -4.56
CA PHE A 76 6.31 -9.46 -3.34
C PHE A 76 6.76 -10.57 -2.40
N ASP A 77 6.91 -10.26 -1.12
CA ASP A 77 7.17 -11.23 -0.06
C ASP A 77 6.08 -11.11 1.00
N ILE A 78 5.45 -12.23 1.35
CA ILE A 78 4.23 -12.25 2.17
C ILE A 78 4.46 -13.10 3.41
N PHE A 79 3.99 -12.64 4.56
CA PHE A 79 3.92 -13.43 5.78
C PHE A 79 2.66 -13.11 6.57
N TYR A 80 2.21 -14.08 7.34
CA TYR A 80 0.93 -14.04 8.05
C TYR A 80 1.12 -14.30 9.54
N GLN A 81 0.24 -13.72 10.34
CA GLN A 81 0.03 -14.14 11.71
C GLN A 81 -1.16 -15.10 11.78
N ILE A 82 -0.91 -16.32 12.26
CA ILE A 82 -1.92 -17.37 12.43
C ILE A 82 -1.69 -18.00 13.80
N ASN A 83 -2.74 -18.04 14.64
CA ASN A 83 -2.69 -18.58 16.00
C ASN A 83 -1.54 -17.97 16.83
N GLY A 84 -1.34 -16.66 16.73
CA GLY A 84 -0.28 -15.94 17.45
C GLY A 84 1.15 -16.16 16.94
N GLN A 85 1.36 -16.89 15.85
CA GLN A 85 2.69 -17.15 15.27
C GLN A 85 2.81 -16.58 13.85
N LEU A 86 4.01 -16.12 13.50
CA LEU A 86 4.32 -15.63 12.15
C LEU A 86 4.90 -16.72 11.26
N TYR A 87 4.39 -16.81 10.04
CA TYR A 87 4.86 -17.73 9.01
C TYR A 87 4.99 -17.01 7.67
N PHE A 88 6.06 -17.30 6.93
CA PHE A 88 6.09 -16.97 5.51
C PHE A 88 5.06 -17.80 4.76
N TRP A 89 4.54 -17.26 3.66
CA TRP A 89 3.49 -17.92 2.89
C TRP A 89 3.87 -19.32 2.40
N ASP A 90 5.15 -19.53 2.04
CA ASP A 90 5.69 -20.80 1.55
C ASP A 90 5.90 -21.84 2.66
N GLN A 91 5.87 -21.41 3.92
CA GLN A 91 5.93 -22.28 5.10
C GLN A 91 4.56 -22.81 5.51
N LEU A 92 3.47 -22.31 4.92
CA LEU A 92 2.12 -22.77 5.23
C LEU A 92 1.88 -24.19 4.71
N GLU A 93 1.18 -25.00 5.50
CA GLU A 93 0.83 -26.38 5.11
C GLU A 93 -0.26 -26.41 4.02
N ASN A 94 -1.09 -25.38 3.95
CA ASN A 94 -2.21 -25.33 3.00
C ASN A 94 -1.72 -25.01 1.58
N GLU A 95 -1.70 -26.04 0.73
CA GLU A 95 -1.32 -25.94 -0.69
C GLU A 95 -2.20 -24.99 -1.50
N ASN A 96 -3.49 -24.83 -1.16
CA ASN A 96 -4.36 -23.91 -1.89
C ASN A 96 -3.93 -22.46 -1.68
N ILE A 97 -3.58 -22.09 -0.43
CA ILE A 97 -3.07 -20.75 -0.11
C ILE A 97 -1.77 -20.50 -0.89
N LYS A 98 -0.83 -21.46 -0.86
CA LYS A 98 0.44 -21.37 -1.59
C LYS A 98 0.23 -21.22 -3.09
N ASN A 99 -0.64 -22.03 -3.69
CA ASN A 99 -0.96 -21.95 -5.12
C ASN A 99 -1.58 -20.61 -5.52
N ARG A 100 -2.50 -20.06 -4.71
CA ARG A 100 -3.11 -18.75 -5.00
C ARG A 100 -2.08 -17.65 -4.92
N ILE A 101 -1.24 -17.64 -3.89
CA ILE A 101 -0.17 -16.65 -3.76
C ILE A 101 0.80 -16.75 -4.94
N GLN A 102 1.31 -17.95 -5.23
CA GLN A 102 2.31 -18.17 -6.26
C GLN A 102 1.80 -17.87 -7.68
N ASN A 103 0.56 -18.22 -8.00
CA ASN A 103 0.04 -18.10 -9.36
C ASN A 103 -0.77 -16.82 -9.60
N GLU A 104 -1.37 -16.24 -8.56
CA GLU A 104 -2.22 -15.06 -8.71
C GLU A 104 -1.50 -13.81 -8.23
N LEU A 105 -0.87 -13.82 -7.05
CA LEU A 105 -0.39 -12.60 -6.40
C LEU A 105 1.05 -12.23 -6.77
N LEU A 106 2.00 -13.15 -6.63
CA LEU A 106 3.41 -12.89 -6.90
C LEU A 106 3.71 -12.44 -8.35
N PRO A 107 3.06 -12.99 -9.40
CA PRO A 107 3.34 -12.60 -10.78
C PRO A 107 2.99 -11.15 -11.11
N GLN A 108 2.13 -10.50 -10.32
CA GLN A 108 1.72 -9.10 -10.53
C GLN A 108 2.82 -8.08 -10.22
N ALA A 109 3.89 -8.48 -9.52
CA ALA A 109 4.87 -7.55 -8.97
C ALA A 109 5.51 -6.62 -10.02
N SER A 110 5.87 -7.16 -11.19
CA SER A 110 6.48 -6.38 -12.27
C SER A 110 5.51 -5.35 -12.86
N GLU A 111 4.26 -5.74 -13.10
CA GLU A 111 3.23 -4.85 -13.64
C GLU A 111 2.91 -3.72 -12.65
N VAL A 112 2.73 -4.06 -11.37
CA VAL A 112 2.50 -3.10 -10.29
C VAL A 112 3.65 -2.10 -10.17
N SER A 113 4.90 -2.59 -10.14
CA SER A 113 6.09 -1.72 -10.06
C SER A 113 6.13 -0.70 -11.20
N ASN A 114 5.90 -1.16 -12.44
CA ASN A 114 5.92 -0.27 -13.60
C ASN A 114 4.77 0.75 -13.54
N ALA A 115 3.55 0.32 -13.26
CA ALA A 115 2.37 1.18 -13.28
C ALA A 115 2.43 2.25 -12.18
N VAL A 116 2.79 1.86 -10.95
CA VAL A 116 2.89 2.79 -9.81
C VAL A 116 4.04 3.77 -10.02
N ASN A 117 5.24 3.29 -10.37
CA ASN A 117 6.38 4.17 -10.52
C ASN A 117 6.27 5.09 -11.74
N GLN A 118 5.52 4.70 -12.78
CA GLN A 118 5.19 5.61 -13.87
C GLN A 118 4.42 6.84 -13.37
N GLN A 119 3.42 6.67 -12.49
CA GLN A 119 2.66 7.80 -11.94
C GLN A 119 3.54 8.77 -11.16
N PHE A 120 4.43 8.27 -10.30
CA PHE A 120 5.36 9.12 -9.55
C PHE A 120 6.38 9.82 -10.45
N ASN A 121 6.92 9.12 -11.45
CA ASN A 121 7.85 9.72 -12.42
C ASN A 121 7.19 10.84 -13.24
N GLU A 122 5.94 10.65 -13.68
CA GLU A 122 5.14 11.66 -14.40
C GLU A 122 4.85 12.88 -13.52
N ALA A 123 4.73 12.68 -12.20
CA ALA A 123 4.61 13.74 -11.20
C ALA A 123 5.96 14.36 -10.77
N GLU A 124 7.06 14.03 -11.44
CA GLU A 124 8.44 14.48 -11.10
C GLU A 124 8.86 14.13 -9.65
N HIS A 125 8.34 13.02 -9.11
CA HIS A 125 8.60 12.54 -7.77
C HIS A 125 9.47 11.27 -7.80
N PRO A 126 10.36 11.05 -6.81
CA PRO A 126 11.07 9.78 -6.66
C PRO A 126 10.14 8.56 -6.75
N ALA A 127 10.60 7.52 -7.43
CA ALA A 127 9.90 6.26 -7.51
C ALA A 127 9.88 5.53 -6.15
N ILE A 128 8.95 4.60 -5.98
CA ILE A 128 8.92 3.71 -4.82
C ILE A 128 9.97 2.62 -5.00
N SER A 129 10.90 2.51 -4.05
CA SER A 129 11.84 1.38 -3.98
C SER A 129 11.27 0.20 -3.22
N PHE A 130 10.75 0.44 -2.02
CA PHE A 130 10.07 -0.58 -1.23
C PHE A 130 8.77 -0.04 -0.65
N ALA A 131 7.84 -0.94 -0.36
CA ALA A 131 6.70 -0.61 0.46
C ALA A 131 6.37 -1.75 1.43
N GLU A 132 5.97 -1.38 2.63
CA GLU A 132 5.55 -2.30 3.68
C GLU A 132 4.05 -2.15 3.90
N LEU A 133 3.29 -3.23 3.69
CA LEU A 133 1.85 -3.26 3.87
C LEU A 133 1.48 -4.13 5.07
N GLN A 134 0.54 -3.66 5.87
CA GLN A 134 0.05 -4.36 7.05
C GLN A 134 -1.47 -4.39 7.03
N PHE A 135 -2.04 -5.49 7.51
CA PHE A 135 -3.49 -5.64 7.67
C PHE A 135 -3.83 -6.42 8.93
N GLU A 136 -4.84 -5.94 9.65
CA GLU A 136 -5.39 -6.57 10.85
C GLU A 136 -6.82 -7.05 10.59
N TRP A 137 -7.09 -8.35 10.76
CA TRP A 137 -8.38 -8.94 10.40
C TRP A 137 -9.52 -8.47 11.30
N GLU A 138 -9.28 -8.24 12.58
CA GLU A 138 -10.36 -7.98 13.54
C GLU A 138 -10.97 -6.58 13.36
N THR A 139 -10.13 -5.59 13.08
CA THR A 139 -10.52 -4.20 12.87
C THR A 139 -10.69 -3.84 11.39
N LYS A 140 -10.16 -4.69 10.49
CA LYS A 140 -10.00 -4.38 9.04
C LYS A 140 -9.08 -3.20 8.78
N ALA A 141 -8.30 -2.80 9.78
CA ALA A 141 -7.29 -1.77 9.66
C ALA A 141 -6.20 -2.20 8.70
N TRP A 142 -5.74 -1.27 7.86
CA TRP A 142 -4.59 -1.50 7.00
C TRP A 142 -3.70 -0.27 6.98
N PHE A 143 -2.41 -0.51 6.79
CA PHE A 143 -1.38 0.52 6.83
C PHE A 143 -0.40 0.29 5.69
N SER A 144 0.13 1.38 5.15
CA SER A 144 1.23 1.37 4.18
C SER A 144 2.35 2.29 4.63
N HIS A 145 3.57 1.89 4.31
CA HIS A 145 4.79 2.70 4.44
C HIS A 145 5.58 2.60 3.15
N ILE A 146 5.99 3.75 2.61
CA ILE A 146 6.76 3.85 1.37
C ILE A 146 8.21 4.18 1.73
N ILE A 147 9.13 3.49 1.05
CA ILE A 147 10.56 3.82 1.04
C ILE A 147 10.89 4.27 -0.38
N TRP A 148 11.20 5.56 -0.50
CA TRP A 148 11.47 6.23 -1.77
C TRP A 148 12.87 5.88 -2.31
N GLU A 149 13.05 5.99 -3.62
CA GLU A 149 14.32 5.72 -4.30
C GLU A 149 15.51 6.57 -3.82
N ASP A 150 15.24 7.78 -3.35
CA ASP A 150 16.24 8.71 -2.82
C ASP A 150 16.54 8.54 -1.32
N ASP A 151 15.81 7.65 -0.63
CA ASP A 151 16.11 7.26 0.75
C ASP A 151 17.37 6.37 0.80
N PRO A 152 18.34 6.62 1.70
CA PRO A 152 19.45 5.68 1.95
C PRO A 152 19.01 4.22 2.16
N ALA A 153 17.84 4.01 2.76
CA ALA A 153 17.22 2.69 2.95
C ALA A 153 16.93 1.96 1.64
N ALA A 154 16.72 2.68 0.53
CA ALA A 154 16.52 2.08 -0.79
C ALA A 154 17.74 1.27 -1.23
N GLN A 155 18.94 1.54 -0.71
CA GLN A 155 20.14 0.78 -1.05
C GLN A 155 20.23 -0.58 -0.34
N LEU A 156 19.35 -0.85 0.62
CA LEU A 156 19.34 -2.11 1.35
C LEU A 156 18.97 -3.28 0.40
N PRO A 157 19.62 -4.45 0.55
CA PRO A 157 19.19 -5.67 -0.11
C PRO A 157 17.79 -6.08 0.33
N LYS A 158 16.96 -6.55 -0.60
CA LYS A 158 15.59 -7.04 -0.30
C LYS A 158 15.56 -8.04 0.85
N THR A 159 16.47 -9.02 0.82
CA THR A 159 16.55 -10.07 1.86
C THR A 159 16.84 -9.49 3.24
N GLN A 160 17.64 -8.42 3.32
CA GLN A 160 17.88 -7.73 4.59
C GLN A 160 16.61 -7.01 5.05
N MET A 161 15.95 -6.26 4.16
CA MET A 161 14.69 -5.57 4.45
C MET A 161 13.64 -6.54 5.01
N LEU A 162 13.43 -7.65 4.30
CA LEU A 162 12.45 -8.67 4.66
C LEU A 162 12.73 -9.31 6.02
N ASN A 163 13.97 -9.74 6.25
CA ASN A 163 14.32 -10.47 7.47
C ASN A 163 14.27 -9.58 8.71
N GLU A 164 14.77 -8.34 8.61
CA GLU A 164 14.73 -7.40 9.72
C GLU A 164 13.30 -6.98 10.05
N TRP A 165 12.49 -6.68 9.04
CA TRP A 165 11.07 -6.38 9.23
C TRP A 165 10.31 -7.56 9.84
N PHE A 166 10.47 -8.77 9.30
CA PHE A 166 9.86 -9.98 9.85
C PHE A 166 10.23 -10.18 11.33
N ASN A 167 11.51 -10.01 11.70
CA ASN A 167 11.97 -10.15 13.08
C ASN A 167 11.42 -9.06 14.01
N LEU A 168 11.24 -7.84 13.50
CA LEU A 168 10.60 -6.73 14.21
C LEU A 168 9.14 -7.08 14.52
N ILE A 169 8.36 -7.42 13.48
CA ILE A 169 6.95 -7.80 13.63
C ILE A 169 6.81 -9.01 14.57
N LYS A 170 7.66 -10.02 14.44
CA LYS A 170 7.65 -11.22 15.30
C LYS A 170 7.81 -10.91 16.79
N LYS A 171 8.53 -9.84 17.13
CA LYS A 171 8.70 -9.41 18.53
C LYS A 171 7.47 -8.64 19.00
N GLU A 172 6.92 -7.78 18.16
CA GLU A 172 5.77 -6.93 18.49
C GLU A 172 4.46 -7.70 18.62
N THR A 173 4.22 -8.70 17.76
CA THR A 173 2.96 -9.47 17.76
C THR A 173 2.70 -10.20 19.07
N LYS A 174 3.76 -10.54 19.83
CA LYS A 174 3.64 -11.20 21.14
C LYS A 174 2.88 -10.40 22.18
N ASN A 175 2.92 -9.07 22.10
CA ASN A 175 2.40 -8.17 23.13
C ASN A 175 1.26 -7.29 22.62
N LYS A 176 0.76 -7.54 21.41
CA LYS A 176 -0.20 -6.65 20.74
C LYS A 176 -1.56 -7.32 20.53
N PRO A 177 -2.65 -6.79 21.13
CA PRO A 177 -4.02 -7.30 20.96
C PRO A 177 -4.42 -7.40 19.49
N LEU A 178 -5.22 -8.39 19.10
CA LEU A 178 -5.62 -8.61 17.70
C LEU A 178 -6.56 -7.55 17.14
N ASP A 179 -7.12 -6.70 17.99
CA ASP A 179 -8.09 -5.64 17.69
C ASP A 179 -7.51 -4.24 17.96
N SER A 180 -6.21 -4.08 17.75
CA SER A 180 -5.49 -2.89 18.17
C SER A 180 -5.74 -1.65 17.32
N ASP A 181 -6.14 -1.81 16.05
CA ASP A 181 -6.30 -0.73 15.05
C ASP A 181 -5.06 0.19 14.99
N THR A 182 -3.87 -0.40 15.19
CA THR A 182 -2.62 0.35 15.22
C THR A 182 -1.56 -0.32 14.37
N LYS A 183 -0.84 0.48 13.59
CA LYS A 183 0.30 0.02 12.81
C LYS A 183 1.37 -0.62 13.70
N PHE A 184 1.98 -1.68 13.21
CA PHE A 184 3.26 -2.19 13.71
C PHE A 184 4.40 -1.30 13.22
N SER A 185 5.57 -1.46 13.84
CA SER A 185 6.74 -0.73 13.40
C SER A 185 7.15 -1.09 11.98
N TRP A 186 7.73 -0.10 11.31
CA TRP A 186 8.29 -0.18 9.96
C TRP A 186 9.78 -0.50 10.03
N TYR A 187 10.31 -1.07 8.94
CA TYR A 187 11.74 -1.23 8.76
C TYR A 187 12.22 -0.64 7.41
N PRO A 188 13.24 0.23 7.40
CA PRO A 188 13.87 0.82 8.58
C PRO A 188 12.91 1.78 9.31
N SER A 189 13.10 1.91 10.62
CA SER A 189 12.23 2.75 11.47
C SER A 189 12.44 4.25 11.27
N ASN A 190 13.47 4.63 10.50
CA ASN A 190 13.81 5.98 10.13
C ASN A 190 13.82 6.05 8.59
N SER A 191 12.67 6.44 8.03
CA SER A 191 12.55 7.08 6.72
C SER A 191 11.95 8.45 6.97
#